data_AF-W9YU23-F1
#
_entry.id   AF-W9YU23-F1
#
_cell.length_a   1.000
_cell.length_b   1.000
_cell.length_c   1.000
_cell.angle_alpha   90.00
_cell.angle_beta   90.00
_cell.angle_gamma   90.00
#
_symmetry.space_group_name_H-M   'P 1'
#
loop_
_entity.id
_entity.type
_entity.pdbx_description
1 polymer ?
#
loop_
_entity_poly.entity_id
_entity_poly.type
_entity_poly.pdbx_seq_one_letter_code
_entity_poly.pdbx_strand_id
1 'polypeptide(L)'
;MTPANAFETHVGHFWGILNTRDYMRARFALADTVRRAGTLDGINEALDHLRDMMRLCRSDNMGLRDIIPSLMLQLDMDQECYDFIKWYQTEGQRGDYDWDNMDLPFFNIKGANVLEDVGYLDRKWGGVQHLSAVMLLKLKLLIDIINIKLARKVTTARLPPELWKRIELYVSYQTITGVQQKLELHVKLLARTIQNLNEHFVSTLLDADEYLYGPPESYSAGSFEEMLLLLHSSYAAWWQHEGVLELLQSAKSIPAKDSEEEIEGMMDTFTFRNNPGSDRSKEELLDDVSRNRLWGYFSDAVEDAMSLSETRPSEVKRLEAKAAWEAEEAEERDFMDDDYESDSD
;
A
#
# COMPACT_ATOMS: atom_id res chain seq x y z
N MET A 1 29.01 -28.09 -20.67
CA MET A 1 29.07 -27.66 -22.09
C MET A 1 27.75 -26.98 -22.42
N THR A 2 27.74 -25.80 -23.04
CA THR A 2 26.46 -25.16 -23.44
C THR A 2 25.84 -25.98 -24.56
N PRO A 3 24.56 -26.35 -24.46
CA PRO A 3 23.84 -26.97 -25.57
C PRO A 3 23.81 -26.02 -26.77
N ALA A 4 23.99 -26.52 -27.99
CA ALA A 4 23.95 -25.70 -29.21
C ALA A 4 22.60 -24.96 -29.38
N ASN A 5 21.50 -25.56 -28.93
CA ASN A 5 20.14 -25.02 -29.03
C ASN A 5 19.49 -24.85 -27.65
N ALA A 6 20.19 -24.22 -26.70
CA ALA A 6 19.71 -24.08 -25.31
C ALA A 6 18.32 -23.43 -25.22
N PHE A 7 18.02 -22.45 -26.09
CA PHE A 7 16.73 -21.76 -26.15
C PHE A 7 15.54 -22.64 -26.53
N GLU A 8 15.78 -23.81 -27.14
CA GLU A 8 14.74 -24.77 -27.53
C GLU A 8 14.72 -25.95 -26.56
N THR A 9 15.89 -26.42 -26.14
CA THR A 9 16.06 -27.71 -25.45
C THR A 9 16.14 -27.60 -23.93
N HIS A 10 16.36 -26.40 -23.38
CA HIS A 10 16.58 -26.19 -21.94
C HIS A 10 15.75 -25.04 -21.36
N VAL A 11 14.64 -24.69 -22.03
CA VAL A 11 13.64 -23.74 -21.51
C VAL A 11 13.20 -24.17 -20.11
N GLY A 12 13.10 -23.23 -19.18
CA GLY A 12 12.81 -23.48 -17.77
C GLY A 12 14.05 -23.66 -16.90
N HIS A 13 15.18 -24.12 -17.47
CA HIS A 13 16.38 -24.54 -16.74
C HIS A 13 17.62 -23.67 -17.00
N PHE A 14 17.46 -22.46 -17.54
CA PHE A 14 18.59 -21.61 -17.92
C PHE A 14 19.54 -21.28 -16.77
N TRP A 15 19.08 -21.25 -15.52
CA TRP A 15 19.97 -20.97 -14.39
C TRP A 15 20.91 -22.12 -14.06
N GLY A 16 20.52 -23.36 -14.35
CA GLY A 16 21.34 -24.56 -14.14
C GLY A 16 22.55 -24.62 -15.09
N ILE A 17 22.48 -23.95 -16.24
CA ILE A 17 23.55 -23.90 -17.24
C ILE A 17 24.40 -22.64 -16.98
N LEU A 18 25.64 -22.82 -16.55
CA LEU A 18 26.52 -21.71 -16.17
C LEU A 18 26.65 -20.63 -17.25
N ASN A 19 26.79 -21.06 -18.52
CA ASN A 19 27.04 -20.14 -19.63
C ASN A 19 25.81 -19.33 -20.07
N THR A 20 24.58 -19.74 -19.73
CA THR A 20 23.37 -18.95 -20.01
C THR A 20 23.10 -17.90 -18.93
N ARG A 21 23.78 -17.94 -17.78
CA ARG A 21 23.62 -16.93 -16.74
C ARG A 21 24.05 -15.53 -17.19
N ASP A 22 25.10 -15.44 -18.01
CA ASP A 22 25.55 -14.15 -18.54
C ASP A 22 24.52 -13.55 -19.51
N TYR A 23 23.87 -14.39 -20.31
CA TYR A 23 22.72 -13.98 -21.12
C TYR A 23 21.57 -13.48 -20.24
N MET A 24 21.18 -14.21 -19.19
CA MET A 24 20.11 -13.80 -18.28
C MET A 24 20.42 -12.46 -17.61
N ARG A 25 21.65 -12.26 -17.13
CA ARG A 25 22.09 -10.98 -16.54
C ARG A 25 22.07 -9.84 -17.56
N ALA A 26 22.58 -10.06 -18.76
CA ALA A 26 22.57 -9.05 -19.81
C ALA A 26 21.14 -8.66 -20.22
N ARG A 27 20.24 -9.64 -20.32
CA ARG A 27 18.83 -9.38 -20.64
C ARG A 27 18.09 -8.66 -19.51
N PHE A 28 18.38 -8.99 -18.25
CA PHE A 28 17.87 -8.22 -17.12
C PHE A 28 18.36 -6.78 -17.17
N ALA A 29 19.65 -6.54 -17.43
CA ALA A 29 20.20 -5.19 -17.52
C ALA A 29 19.51 -4.37 -18.62
N LEU A 30 19.17 -4.99 -19.76
CA LEU A 30 18.35 -4.36 -20.80
C LEU A 30 16.95 -4.02 -20.28
N ALA A 31 16.22 -5.00 -19.72
CA ALA A 31 14.87 -4.79 -19.18
C ALA A 31 14.84 -3.70 -18.09
N ASP A 32 15.85 -3.69 -17.21
CA ASP A 32 15.99 -2.72 -16.13
C ASP A 32 16.30 -1.31 -16.67
N THR A 33 17.14 -1.20 -17.70
CA THR A 33 17.43 0.08 -18.35
C THR A 33 16.19 0.64 -19.04
N VAL A 34 15.48 -0.21 -19.79
CA VAL A 34 14.32 0.21 -20.58
C VAL A 34 13.13 0.57 -19.68
N ARG A 35 12.86 -0.17 -18.59
CA ARG A 35 11.80 0.23 -17.63
C ARG A 35 12.09 1.57 -16.97
N ARG A 36 13.36 1.85 -16.65
CA ARG A 36 13.78 3.09 -15.97
C ARG A 36 13.67 4.33 -16.87
N ALA A 37 13.54 4.14 -18.19
CA ALA A 37 13.21 5.25 -19.09
C ALA A 37 11.81 5.84 -18.82
N GLY A 38 10.93 5.10 -18.13
CA GLY A 38 9.63 5.59 -17.68
C GLY A 38 8.63 5.85 -18.81
N THR A 39 8.87 5.32 -20.01
CA THR A 39 7.95 5.43 -21.15
C THR A 39 7.02 4.22 -21.21
N LEU A 40 5.80 4.39 -21.72
CA LEU A 40 4.84 3.29 -21.86
C LEU A 40 5.40 2.12 -22.70
N ASP A 41 6.06 2.43 -23.82
CA ASP A 41 6.72 1.41 -24.66
C ASP A 41 7.84 0.70 -23.89
N GLY A 42 8.61 1.45 -23.10
CA GLY A 42 9.68 0.87 -22.29
C GLY A 42 9.17 -0.04 -21.16
N ILE A 43 8.06 0.33 -20.51
CA ILE A 43 7.42 -0.53 -19.51
C ILE A 43 6.89 -1.83 -20.15
N ASN A 44 6.27 -1.74 -21.33
CA ASN A 44 5.83 -2.93 -22.09
C ASN A 44 7.00 -3.83 -22.49
N GLU A 45 8.04 -3.27 -23.11
CA GLU A 45 9.22 -4.03 -23.55
C GLU A 45 9.95 -4.69 -22.37
N ALA A 46 10.08 -3.98 -21.25
CA ALA A 46 10.65 -4.54 -20.04
C ALA A 46 9.82 -5.70 -19.50
N LEU A 47 8.49 -5.57 -19.46
CA LEU A 47 7.61 -6.65 -19.01
C LEU A 47 7.72 -7.89 -19.92
N ASP A 48 7.81 -7.70 -21.24
CA ASP A 48 8.01 -8.79 -22.20
C ASP A 48 9.34 -9.51 -21.98
N HIS A 49 10.42 -8.76 -21.75
CA HIS A 49 11.70 -9.34 -21.38
C HIS A 49 11.64 -10.13 -20.08
N LEU A 50 11.05 -9.56 -19.01
CA LEU A 50 10.93 -10.24 -17.73
C LEU A 50 10.08 -11.51 -17.84
N ARG A 51 8.94 -11.47 -18.54
CA ARG A 51 8.09 -12.66 -18.76
C ARG A 51 8.81 -13.78 -19.51
N ASP A 52 9.55 -13.44 -20.58
CA ASP A 52 10.31 -14.46 -21.30
C ASP A 52 11.48 -15.00 -20.45
N MET A 53 12.11 -14.16 -19.63
CA MET A 53 13.09 -14.63 -18.65
C MET A 53 12.49 -15.60 -17.63
N MET A 54 11.25 -15.38 -17.16
CA MET A 54 10.54 -16.33 -16.30
C MET A 54 10.24 -17.65 -17.02
N ARG A 55 9.97 -17.61 -18.33
CA ARG A 55 9.84 -18.83 -19.15
C ARG A 55 11.19 -19.58 -19.25
N LEU A 56 12.29 -18.86 -19.40
CA LEU A 56 13.63 -19.45 -19.52
C LEU A 56 14.16 -19.99 -18.18
N CYS A 57 13.80 -19.36 -17.06
CA CYS A 57 14.20 -19.73 -15.71
C CYS A 57 12.97 -19.73 -14.80
N ARG A 58 12.27 -20.86 -14.74
CA ARG A 58 11.01 -20.98 -14.02
C ARG A 58 11.18 -20.80 -12.50
N SER A 59 12.31 -21.28 -11.98
CA SER A 59 12.74 -21.14 -10.58
C SER A 59 13.06 -19.70 -10.16
N ASP A 60 13.09 -18.76 -11.11
CA ASP A 60 13.29 -17.33 -10.87
C ASP A 60 14.44 -17.02 -9.88
N ASN A 61 15.63 -17.49 -10.24
CA ASN A 61 16.83 -17.33 -9.44
C ASN A 61 17.35 -15.87 -9.40
N MET A 62 16.78 -14.98 -10.21
CA MET A 62 17.13 -13.57 -10.24
C MET A 62 16.11 -12.68 -9.50
N GLY A 63 15.03 -13.25 -8.95
CA GLY A 63 14.03 -12.50 -8.18
C GLY A 63 13.18 -11.55 -9.04
N LEU A 64 12.95 -11.89 -10.30
CA LEU A 64 12.19 -11.06 -11.24
C LEU A 64 10.71 -10.98 -10.85
N ARG A 65 10.19 -11.98 -10.12
CA ARG A 65 8.81 -12.00 -9.60
C ARG A 65 8.48 -10.76 -8.76
N ASP A 66 9.46 -10.16 -8.12
CA ASP A 66 9.26 -9.01 -7.24
C ASP A 66 9.11 -7.69 -8.02
N ILE A 67 9.55 -7.65 -9.29
CA ILE A 67 9.50 -6.46 -10.16
C ILE A 67 8.28 -6.49 -11.07
N ILE A 68 7.91 -7.67 -11.57
CA ILE A 68 6.85 -7.87 -12.56
C ILE A 68 5.50 -7.24 -12.17
N PRO A 69 4.98 -7.43 -10.93
CA PRO A 69 3.70 -6.85 -10.53
C PRO A 69 3.62 -5.34 -10.70
N SER A 70 4.69 -4.62 -10.34
CA SER A 70 4.75 -3.16 -10.45
C SER A 70 4.68 -2.69 -11.91
N LEU A 71 5.25 -3.46 -12.86
CA LEU A 71 5.11 -3.14 -14.28
C LEU A 71 3.71 -3.45 -14.80
N MET A 72 3.10 -4.55 -14.33
CA MET A 72 1.72 -4.90 -14.69
C MET A 72 0.74 -3.80 -14.23
N LEU A 73 0.91 -3.26 -13.02
CA LEU A 73 0.06 -2.18 -12.50
C LEU A 73 0.20 -0.87 -13.29
N GLN A 74 1.42 -0.50 -13.72
CA GLN A 74 1.66 0.66 -14.60
C GLN A 74 1.00 0.50 -15.98
N LEU A 75 0.72 -0.73 -16.40
CA LEU A 75 0.04 -1.05 -17.67
C LEU A 75 -1.45 -1.34 -17.47
N ASP A 76 -2.01 -1.08 -16.29
CA ASP A 76 -3.39 -1.38 -15.90
C ASP A 76 -3.79 -2.86 -16.13
N MET A 77 -2.82 -3.77 -16.07
CA MET A 77 -3.03 -5.22 -16.11
C MET A 77 -3.41 -5.75 -14.71
N ASP A 78 -4.43 -5.15 -14.10
CA ASP A 78 -4.76 -5.35 -12.69
C ASP A 78 -5.16 -6.80 -12.38
N GLN A 79 -6.00 -7.41 -13.23
CA GLN A 79 -6.45 -8.79 -13.04
C GLN A 79 -5.29 -9.78 -13.21
N GLU A 80 -4.45 -9.59 -14.23
CA GLU A 80 -3.28 -10.43 -14.49
C GLU A 80 -2.23 -10.29 -13.39
N CYS A 81 -2.05 -9.08 -12.85
CA CYS A 81 -1.19 -8.81 -11.70
C CYS A 81 -1.68 -9.61 -10.48
N TYR A 82 -2.98 -9.53 -10.18
CA TYR A 82 -3.56 -10.27 -9.08
C TYR A 82 -3.42 -11.79 -9.26
N ASP A 83 -3.72 -12.30 -10.45
CA ASP A 83 -3.58 -13.72 -10.80
C ASP A 83 -2.13 -14.21 -10.66
N PHE A 84 -1.17 -13.41 -11.11
CA PHE A 84 0.27 -13.69 -10.99
C PHE A 84 0.71 -13.80 -9.54
N ILE A 85 0.36 -12.81 -8.71
CA ILE A 85 0.69 -12.81 -7.28
C ILE A 85 -0.01 -13.98 -6.59
N LYS A 86 -1.28 -14.22 -6.89
CA LYS A 86 -2.05 -15.32 -6.31
C LYS A 86 -1.37 -16.65 -6.58
N TRP A 87 -0.92 -16.89 -7.81
CA TRP A 87 -0.21 -18.11 -8.16
C TRP A 87 1.07 -18.28 -7.32
N TYR A 88 1.88 -17.23 -7.23
CA TYR A 88 3.12 -17.26 -6.44
C TYR A 88 2.91 -17.48 -4.95
N GLN A 89 1.80 -16.99 -4.40
CA GLN A 89 1.49 -17.03 -2.97
C GLN A 89 0.68 -18.26 -2.57
N THR A 90 0.25 -19.06 -3.55
CA THR A 90 -0.52 -20.30 -3.34
C THR A 90 0.21 -21.49 -3.92
N GLU A 91 -0.03 -21.83 -5.19
CA GLU A 91 0.59 -22.98 -5.87
C GLU A 91 2.12 -22.91 -5.84
N GLY A 92 2.71 -21.73 -6.07
CA GLY A 92 4.16 -21.53 -6.03
C GLY A 92 4.79 -21.65 -4.64
N GLN A 93 4.00 -21.63 -3.56
CA GLN A 93 4.47 -21.85 -2.18
C GLN A 93 4.32 -23.29 -1.71
N ARG A 94 3.79 -24.18 -2.55
CA ARG A 94 3.64 -25.59 -2.19
C ARG A 94 5.01 -26.24 -2.01
N GLY A 95 5.24 -26.84 -0.85
CA GLY A 95 6.52 -27.49 -0.55
C GLY A 95 6.84 -28.71 -1.42
N ASP A 96 5.83 -29.27 -2.09
CA ASP A 96 5.95 -30.38 -3.06
C ASP A 96 6.05 -29.90 -4.52
N TYR A 97 6.08 -28.59 -4.77
CA TYR A 97 6.14 -28.07 -6.13
C TYR A 97 7.57 -28.17 -6.70
N ASP A 98 7.70 -28.93 -7.79
CA ASP A 98 8.97 -29.13 -8.48
C ASP A 98 9.17 -28.08 -9.58
N TRP A 99 10.05 -27.11 -9.31
CA TRP A 99 10.38 -26.04 -10.25
C TRP A 99 11.05 -26.53 -11.54
N ASP A 100 11.65 -27.72 -11.52
CA ASP A 100 12.26 -28.35 -12.69
C ASP A 100 11.25 -29.18 -13.51
N ASN A 101 10.05 -29.45 -12.99
CA ASN A 101 9.05 -30.21 -13.73
C ASN A 101 8.19 -29.31 -14.63
N MET A 102 8.57 -29.19 -15.91
CA MET A 102 7.89 -28.37 -16.92
C MET A 102 6.45 -28.79 -17.26
N ASP A 103 5.99 -29.97 -16.83
CA ASP A 103 4.61 -30.43 -17.02
C ASP A 103 3.65 -29.91 -15.92
N LEU A 104 4.19 -29.40 -14.81
CA LEU A 104 3.36 -28.80 -13.76
C LEU A 104 2.72 -27.48 -14.23
N PRO A 105 1.57 -27.08 -13.68
CA PRO A 105 0.96 -25.79 -14.00
C PRO A 105 1.86 -24.61 -13.63
N PHE A 106 1.93 -23.58 -14.48
CA PHE A 106 2.68 -22.35 -14.26
C PHE A 106 1.84 -21.15 -14.71
N PHE A 107 1.63 -20.17 -13.82
CA PHE A 107 0.78 -18.98 -14.09
C PHE A 107 -0.61 -19.30 -14.67
N ASN A 108 -1.19 -20.41 -14.19
CA ASN A 108 -2.45 -20.97 -14.67
C ASN A 108 -3.68 -20.47 -13.89
N ILE A 109 -3.50 -19.61 -12.88
CA ILE A 109 -4.62 -18.91 -12.23
C ILE A 109 -5.10 -17.81 -13.18
N LYS A 110 -6.43 -17.74 -13.38
CA LYS A 110 -7.09 -16.74 -14.21
C LYS A 110 -8.40 -16.29 -13.56
N GLY A 111 -8.61 -14.97 -13.49
CA GLY A 111 -9.84 -14.40 -12.95
C GLY A 111 -10.01 -14.65 -11.45
N ALA A 112 -8.91 -14.70 -10.70
CA ALA A 112 -8.98 -14.77 -9.24
C ALA A 112 -9.72 -13.55 -8.69
N ASN A 113 -10.55 -13.79 -7.68
CA ASN A 113 -11.39 -12.74 -7.12
C ASN A 113 -10.54 -11.78 -6.30
N VAL A 114 -10.29 -10.57 -6.82
CA VAL A 114 -9.48 -9.56 -6.13
C VAL A 114 -10.06 -9.08 -4.79
N LEU A 115 -11.36 -9.32 -4.57
CA LEU A 115 -12.06 -9.04 -3.32
C LEU A 115 -12.05 -10.24 -2.36
N GLU A 116 -11.36 -11.34 -2.65
CA GLU A 116 -11.20 -12.44 -1.69
C GLU A 116 -10.36 -12.01 -0.47
N ASP A 117 -10.39 -12.85 0.56
CA ASP A 117 -9.62 -12.64 1.78
C ASP A 117 -8.11 -12.59 1.50
N VAL A 118 -7.38 -11.73 2.22
CA VAL A 118 -5.94 -11.50 2.02
C VAL A 118 -5.05 -12.40 2.87
N GLY A 119 -5.60 -13.26 3.72
CA GLY A 119 -4.82 -14.08 4.66
C GLY A 119 -3.86 -15.06 3.98
N TYR A 120 -4.06 -15.39 2.69
CA TYR A 120 -3.09 -16.20 1.95
C TYR A 120 -1.74 -15.48 1.72
N LEU A 121 -1.70 -14.15 1.88
CA LEU A 121 -0.48 -13.33 1.77
C LEU A 121 0.30 -13.23 3.09
N ASP A 122 -0.31 -13.59 4.22
CA ASP A 122 0.32 -13.60 5.54
C ASP A 122 1.14 -14.88 5.73
N ARG A 123 2.27 -14.99 5.03
CA ARG A 123 3.12 -16.17 5.03
C ARG A 123 4.59 -15.82 5.21
N LYS A 124 5.32 -16.72 5.89
CA LYS A 124 6.74 -16.61 6.28
C LYS A 124 7.72 -16.24 5.15
N TRP A 125 7.35 -16.47 3.88
CA TRP A 125 8.18 -16.20 2.70
C TRP A 125 7.48 -15.27 1.68
N GLY A 126 6.33 -14.69 2.04
CA GLY A 126 5.63 -13.72 1.21
C GLY A 126 6.37 -12.39 1.26
N GLY A 127 7.13 -12.08 0.20
CA GLY A 127 7.88 -10.82 0.11
C GLY A 127 6.97 -9.59 0.20
N VAL A 128 7.48 -8.54 0.83
CA VAL A 128 6.87 -7.19 0.93
C VAL A 128 6.45 -6.62 -0.42
N GLN A 129 7.07 -7.06 -1.52
CA GLN A 129 6.82 -6.60 -2.88
C GLN A 129 5.44 -7.04 -3.39
N HIS A 130 5.08 -8.31 -3.18
CA HIS A 130 3.76 -8.82 -3.54
C HIS A 130 2.65 -8.20 -2.68
N LEU A 131 2.90 -8.00 -1.38
CA LEU A 131 1.95 -7.34 -0.48
C LEU A 131 1.73 -5.87 -0.89
N SER A 132 2.81 -5.15 -1.19
CA SER A 132 2.78 -3.77 -1.68
C SER A 132 1.96 -3.65 -2.97
N ALA A 133 2.20 -4.53 -3.96
CA ALA A 133 1.46 -4.54 -5.21
C ALA A 133 -0.04 -4.84 -5.02
N VAL A 134 -0.40 -5.81 -4.17
CA VAL A 134 -1.83 -6.08 -3.86
C VAL A 134 -2.46 -4.89 -3.11
N MET A 135 -1.71 -4.23 -2.23
CA MET A 135 -2.20 -3.05 -1.53
C MET A 135 -2.46 -1.88 -2.50
N LEU A 136 -1.52 -1.60 -3.41
CA LEU A 136 -1.71 -0.60 -4.47
C LEU A 136 -2.95 -0.91 -5.29
N LEU A 137 -3.12 -2.16 -5.74
CA LEU A 137 -4.29 -2.57 -6.50
C LEU A 137 -5.60 -2.31 -5.72
N LYS A 138 -5.65 -2.67 -4.44
CA LYS A 138 -6.84 -2.43 -3.62
C LYS A 138 -7.10 -0.95 -3.36
N LEU A 139 -6.05 -0.14 -3.27
CA LEU A 139 -6.16 1.31 -3.18
C LEU A 139 -6.68 1.91 -4.49
N LYS A 140 -6.23 1.46 -5.67
CA LYS A 140 -6.80 1.86 -6.98
C LYS A 140 -8.31 1.65 -7.00
N LEU A 141 -8.76 0.44 -6.65
CA LEU A 141 -10.19 0.10 -6.60
C LEU A 141 -10.96 0.95 -5.57
N LEU A 142 -10.32 1.30 -4.45
CA LEU A 142 -10.95 2.15 -3.43
C LEU A 142 -11.11 3.59 -3.93
N ILE A 143 -10.10 4.14 -4.61
CA ILE A 143 -10.18 5.45 -5.27
C ILE A 143 -11.28 5.46 -6.32
N ASP A 144 -11.41 4.40 -7.12
CA ASP A 144 -12.53 4.28 -8.08
C ASP A 144 -13.89 4.32 -7.39
N ILE A 145 -14.04 3.62 -6.25
CA ILE A 145 -15.27 3.66 -5.46
C ILE A 145 -15.54 5.07 -4.89
N ILE A 146 -14.51 5.74 -4.37
CA ILE A 146 -14.61 7.13 -3.89
C ILE A 146 -15.10 8.03 -5.04
N ASN A 147 -14.48 7.92 -6.21
CA ASN A 147 -14.83 8.70 -7.40
C ASN A 147 -16.26 8.41 -7.87
N ILE A 148 -16.71 7.15 -7.88
CA ILE A 148 -18.09 6.78 -8.20
C ILE A 148 -19.07 7.42 -7.21
N LYS A 149 -18.76 7.39 -5.91
CA LYS A 149 -19.61 7.96 -4.86
C LYS A 149 -19.67 9.49 -4.96
N LEU A 150 -18.53 10.15 -5.20
CA LEU A 150 -18.46 11.60 -5.42
C LEU A 150 -19.25 12.01 -6.66
N ALA A 151 -19.03 11.34 -7.79
CA ALA A 151 -19.75 11.59 -9.03
C ALA A 151 -21.26 11.48 -8.83
N ARG A 152 -21.72 10.48 -8.06
CA ARG A 152 -23.14 10.36 -7.68
C ARG A 152 -23.61 11.57 -6.88
N LYS A 153 -22.91 11.95 -5.80
CA LYS A 153 -23.30 13.11 -4.96
C LYS A 153 -23.45 14.39 -5.79
N VAL A 154 -22.47 14.67 -6.66
CA VAL A 154 -22.49 15.84 -7.56
C VAL A 154 -23.65 15.74 -8.56
N THR A 155 -23.85 14.57 -9.16
CA THR A 155 -24.94 14.32 -10.12
C THR A 155 -26.30 14.51 -9.47
N THR A 156 -26.53 13.96 -8.27
CA THR A 156 -27.80 14.11 -7.54
C THR A 156 -28.08 15.55 -7.14
N ALA A 157 -27.05 16.36 -6.89
CA ALA A 157 -27.19 17.76 -6.54
C ALA A 157 -27.44 18.66 -7.76
N ARG A 158 -27.02 18.25 -8.96
CA ARG A 158 -27.02 19.10 -10.16
C ARG A 158 -27.99 18.66 -11.27
N LEU A 159 -28.45 17.41 -11.26
CA LEU A 159 -29.30 16.84 -12.32
C LEU A 159 -30.71 16.49 -11.84
N PRO A 160 -31.73 16.64 -12.72
CA PRO A 160 -33.09 16.20 -12.42
C PRO A 160 -33.17 14.71 -12.06
N PRO A 161 -34.08 14.32 -11.13
CA PRO A 161 -34.27 12.94 -10.67
C PRO A 161 -34.41 11.89 -11.78
N GLU A 162 -35.00 12.26 -12.90
CA GLU A 162 -35.31 11.36 -14.01
C GLU A 162 -34.05 10.85 -14.72
N LEU A 163 -32.96 11.65 -14.71
CA LEU A 163 -31.72 11.32 -15.39
C LEU A 163 -30.84 10.40 -14.55
N TRP A 164 -30.72 10.64 -13.25
CA TRP A 164 -29.85 9.84 -12.39
C TRP A 164 -30.50 8.57 -11.85
N LYS A 165 -31.84 8.52 -11.68
CA LYS A 165 -32.53 7.30 -11.26
C LYS A 165 -32.31 6.12 -12.22
N ARG A 166 -32.14 6.39 -13.52
CA ARG A 166 -31.83 5.34 -14.51
C ARG A 166 -30.45 4.72 -14.27
N ILE A 167 -29.48 5.50 -13.81
CA ILE A 167 -28.13 5.03 -13.49
C ILE A 167 -28.16 4.20 -12.21
N GLU A 168 -28.94 4.62 -11.21
CA GLU A 168 -29.08 3.89 -9.94
C GLU A 168 -29.71 2.50 -10.08
N LEU A 169 -30.54 2.27 -11.11
CA LEU A 169 -31.08 0.94 -11.39
C LEU A 169 -30.00 -0.11 -11.70
N TYR A 170 -28.85 0.33 -12.23
CA TYR A 170 -27.75 -0.56 -12.60
C TYR A 170 -26.64 -0.62 -11.55
N VAL A 171 -26.70 0.24 -10.52
CA VAL A 171 -25.64 0.37 -9.51
C VAL A 171 -26.23 0.27 -8.11
N SER A 172 -26.05 -0.90 -7.47
CA SER A 172 -26.44 -1.10 -6.08
C SER A 172 -25.49 -0.37 -5.13
N TYR A 173 -25.98 0.71 -4.51
CA TYR A 173 -25.18 1.49 -3.56
C TYR A 173 -24.81 0.72 -2.29
N GLN A 174 -25.69 -0.19 -1.85
CA GLN A 174 -25.38 -1.08 -0.74
C GLN A 174 -24.20 -1.99 -1.07
N THR A 175 -24.16 -2.49 -2.31
CA THR A 175 -23.06 -3.32 -2.81
C THR A 175 -21.77 -2.51 -2.87
N ILE A 176 -21.79 -1.29 -3.41
CA ILE A 176 -20.61 -0.41 -3.45
C ILE A 176 -20.10 -0.12 -2.03
N THR A 177 -20.98 0.17 -1.09
CA THR A 177 -20.59 0.44 0.31
C THR A 177 -19.99 -0.80 0.97
N GLY A 178 -20.53 -1.99 0.71
CA GLY A 178 -19.92 -3.24 1.17
C GLY A 178 -18.53 -3.49 0.57
N VAL A 179 -18.34 -3.19 -0.72
CA VAL A 179 -17.01 -3.31 -1.37
C VAL A 179 -16.03 -2.29 -0.80
N GLN A 180 -16.45 -1.03 -0.58
CA GLN A 180 -15.66 0.01 0.08
C GLN A 180 -15.11 -0.47 1.43
N GLN A 181 -16.01 -0.87 2.34
CA GLN A 181 -15.64 -1.33 3.68
C GLN A 181 -14.70 -2.53 3.63
N LYS A 182 -14.92 -3.44 2.67
CA LYS A 182 -14.04 -4.59 2.47
C LYS A 182 -12.65 -4.19 1.99
N LEU A 183 -12.56 -3.24 1.06
CA LEU A 183 -11.27 -2.72 0.57
C LEU A 183 -10.53 -1.98 1.69
N GLU A 184 -11.20 -1.14 2.47
CA GLU A 184 -10.62 -0.47 3.64
C GLU A 184 -10.04 -1.47 4.64
N LEU A 185 -10.82 -2.50 4.99
CA LEU A 185 -10.36 -3.56 5.88
C LEU A 185 -9.13 -4.27 5.31
N HIS A 186 -9.16 -4.65 4.03
CA HIS A 186 -8.04 -5.34 3.40
C HIS A 186 -6.79 -4.45 3.35
N VAL A 187 -6.90 -3.15 3.06
CA VAL A 187 -5.76 -2.22 3.09
C VAL A 187 -5.17 -2.16 4.50
N LYS A 188 -5.99 -2.03 5.54
CA LYS A 188 -5.52 -2.04 6.94
C LYS A 188 -4.83 -3.35 7.32
N LEU A 189 -5.36 -4.50 6.87
CA LEU A 189 -4.75 -5.81 7.10
C LEU A 189 -3.40 -5.93 6.39
N LEU A 190 -3.33 -5.56 5.10
CA LEU A 190 -2.09 -5.58 4.32
C LEU A 190 -1.05 -4.65 4.91
N ALA A 191 -1.43 -3.43 5.28
CA ALA A 191 -0.57 -2.47 5.95
C ALA A 191 0.04 -3.03 7.23
N ARG A 192 -0.78 -3.67 8.07
CA ARG A 192 -0.30 -4.35 9.29
C ARG A 192 0.68 -5.47 8.96
N THR A 193 0.38 -6.31 7.97
CA THR A 193 1.28 -7.40 7.56
C THR A 193 2.60 -6.84 7.04
N ILE A 194 2.57 -5.79 6.21
CA ILE A 194 3.77 -5.15 5.69
C ILE A 194 4.57 -4.51 6.84
N GLN A 195 3.94 -3.78 7.76
CA GLN A 195 4.61 -3.16 8.90
C GLN A 195 5.33 -4.19 9.79
N ASN A 196 4.73 -5.38 9.96
CA ASN A 196 5.35 -6.47 10.71
C ASN A 196 6.55 -7.09 9.99
N LEU A 197 6.58 -7.04 8.65
CA LEU A 197 7.69 -7.53 7.85
C LEU A 197 8.81 -6.49 7.74
N ASN A 198 8.45 -5.22 7.58
CA ASN A 198 9.38 -4.12 7.42
C ASN A 198 8.75 -2.81 7.92
N GLU A 199 9.28 -2.28 9.02
CA GLU A 199 8.72 -1.10 9.68
C GLU A 199 8.90 0.21 8.90
N HIS A 200 9.82 0.22 7.94
CA HIS A 200 10.18 1.40 7.15
C HIS A 200 9.26 1.63 5.93
N PHE A 201 8.24 0.79 5.74
CA PHE A 201 7.40 0.86 4.55
C PHE A 201 6.69 2.21 4.39
N VAL A 202 6.02 2.69 5.44
CA VAL A 202 5.25 3.95 5.37
C VAL A 202 6.17 5.14 5.14
N SER A 203 7.32 5.17 5.82
CA SER A 203 8.28 6.28 5.70
C SER A 203 8.87 6.36 4.31
N THR A 204 9.33 5.23 3.77
CA THR A 204 9.94 5.20 2.44
C THR A 204 8.93 5.49 1.32
N LEU A 205 7.67 5.04 1.46
CA LEU A 205 6.64 5.28 0.45
C LEU A 205 6.19 6.75 0.39
N LEU A 206 5.95 7.37 1.55
CA LEU A 206 5.38 8.73 1.61
C LEU A 206 6.42 9.84 1.48
N ASP A 207 7.69 9.55 1.73
CA ASP A 207 8.81 10.48 1.60
C ASP A 207 9.79 10.02 0.52
N ALA A 208 9.27 9.40 -0.56
CA ALA A 208 10.06 8.72 -1.58
C ALA A 208 11.16 9.58 -2.24
N ASP A 209 10.92 10.89 -2.39
CA ASP A 209 11.89 11.82 -2.99
C ASP A 209 13.23 11.86 -2.22
N GLU A 210 13.22 11.56 -0.91
CA GLU A 210 14.43 11.48 -0.10
C GLU A 210 15.29 10.25 -0.44
N TYR A 211 14.68 9.22 -1.02
CA TYR A 211 15.24 7.87 -1.09
C TYR A 211 15.49 7.38 -2.52
N LEU A 212 15.03 8.10 -3.55
CA LEU A 212 15.11 7.68 -4.95
C LEU A 212 16.47 7.97 -5.65
N TYR A 213 17.52 8.30 -4.92
CA TYR A 213 18.84 8.64 -5.50
C TYR A 213 19.63 7.43 -6.03
N GLY A 214 19.37 6.20 -5.54
CA GLY A 214 20.04 5.01 -6.05
C GLY A 214 19.70 3.72 -5.28
N PRO A 215 19.65 2.56 -5.98
CA PRO A 215 19.32 1.30 -5.33
C PRO A 215 20.42 0.88 -4.34
N PRO A 216 20.07 0.12 -3.29
CA PRO A 216 21.04 -0.39 -2.34
C PRO A 216 21.99 -1.42 -3.01
N GLU A 217 23.23 -1.51 -2.53
CA GLU A 217 24.18 -2.54 -3.00
C GLU A 217 23.78 -3.94 -2.55
N SER A 218 23.21 -4.05 -1.35
CA SER A 218 22.72 -5.30 -0.75
C SER A 218 21.61 -5.00 0.24
N TYR A 219 20.82 -6.01 0.58
CA TYR A 219 19.75 -5.89 1.56
C TYR A 219 19.60 -7.19 2.37
N SER A 220 18.89 -7.10 3.49
CA SER A 220 18.40 -8.26 4.24
C SER A 220 16.89 -8.13 4.41
N ALA A 221 16.18 -9.25 4.57
CA ALA A 221 14.74 -9.22 4.83
C ALA A 221 14.45 -8.38 6.10
N GLY A 222 13.52 -7.43 5.99
CA GLY A 222 13.15 -6.49 7.04
C GLY A 222 14.09 -5.29 7.19
N SER A 223 15.15 -5.16 6.38
CA SER A 223 16.07 -4.02 6.48
C SER A 223 15.54 -2.79 5.75
N PHE A 224 16.06 -1.62 6.09
CA PHE A 224 15.76 -0.37 5.38
C PHE A 224 16.09 -0.46 3.88
N GLU A 225 17.20 -1.12 3.53
CA GLU A 225 17.62 -1.35 2.15
C GLU A 225 16.61 -2.20 1.36
N GLU A 226 15.91 -3.14 2.01
CA GLU A 226 14.83 -3.89 1.34
C GLU A 226 13.71 -2.93 0.88
N MET A 227 13.39 -1.91 1.67
CA MET A 227 12.40 -0.89 1.29
C MET A 227 12.92 0.03 0.20
N LEU A 228 14.21 0.38 0.20
CA LEU A 228 14.80 1.12 -0.91
C LEU A 228 14.69 0.33 -2.22
N LEU A 229 14.95 -0.98 -2.18
CA LEU A 229 14.80 -1.85 -3.35
C LEU A 229 13.33 -1.93 -3.82
N LEU A 230 12.38 -2.06 -2.89
CA LEU A 230 10.95 -2.00 -3.19
C LEU A 230 10.57 -0.66 -3.83
N LEU A 231 11.04 0.46 -3.27
CA LEU A 231 10.75 1.80 -3.77
C LEU A 231 11.26 1.97 -5.21
N HIS A 232 12.50 1.60 -5.48
CA HIS A 232 13.12 1.67 -6.81
C HIS A 232 12.43 0.79 -7.88
N SER A 233 11.74 -0.27 -7.46
CA SER A 233 11.05 -1.19 -8.37
C SER A 233 9.56 -0.87 -8.54
N SER A 234 8.93 -0.22 -7.55
CA SER A 234 7.48 -0.06 -7.50
C SER A 234 6.96 1.37 -7.45
N TYR A 235 7.75 2.37 -7.04
CA TYR A 235 7.24 3.72 -6.77
C TYR A 235 6.57 4.37 -7.99
N ALA A 236 7.09 4.14 -9.20
CA ALA A 236 6.46 4.63 -10.43
C ALA A 236 5.00 4.14 -10.58
N ALA A 237 4.68 2.91 -10.15
CA ALA A 237 3.30 2.42 -10.15
C ALA A 237 2.44 3.18 -9.14
N TRP A 238 2.97 3.45 -7.93
CA TRP A 238 2.26 4.24 -6.91
C TRP A 238 1.99 5.67 -7.38
N TRP A 239 3.01 6.31 -7.97
CA TRP A 239 2.94 7.69 -8.46
C TRP A 239 1.98 7.88 -9.64
N GLN A 240 1.87 6.90 -10.54
CA GLN A 240 1.02 6.99 -11.73
C GLN A 240 -0.49 6.88 -11.43
N HIS A 241 -0.87 6.32 -10.28
CA HIS A 241 -2.27 6.13 -9.92
C HIS A 241 -2.76 7.27 -9.03
N GLU A 242 -3.31 8.30 -9.68
CA GLU A 242 -3.84 9.52 -9.06
C GLU A 242 -4.81 9.22 -7.91
N GLY A 243 -4.65 9.95 -6.81
CA GLY A 243 -5.50 9.85 -5.62
C GLY A 243 -4.98 8.86 -4.57
N VAL A 244 -4.16 7.87 -4.95
CA VAL A 244 -3.67 6.86 -3.99
C VAL A 244 -2.74 7.47 -2.96
N LEU A 245 -1.70 8.17 -3.40
CA LEU A 245 -0.73 8.80 -2.50
C LEU A 245 -1.37 9.97 -1.74
N GLU A 246 -2.26 10.73 -2.37
CA GLU A 246 -3.00 11.82 -1.74
C GLU A 246 -3.91 11.31 -0.62
N LEU A 247 -4.58 10.16 -0.81
CA LEU A 247 -5.40 9.53 0.23
C LEU A 247 -4.54 9.10 1.41
N LEU A 248 -3.37 8.50 1.16
CA LEU A 248 -2.45 8.10 2.23
C LEU A 248 -1.83 9.29 2.95
N GLN A 249 -1.46 10.36 2.23
CA GLN A 249 -1.00 11.62 2.83
C GLN A 249 -2.11 12.28 3.66
N SER A 250 -3.36 12.23 3.19
CA SER A 250 -4.50 12.69 3.99
C SER A 250 -4.63 11.88 5.27
N ALA A 251 -4.53 10.55 5.20
CA ALA A 251 -4.55 9.67 6.37
C ALA A 251 -3.38 9.93 7.34
N LYS A 252 -2.19 10.27 6.84
CA LYS A 252 -1.03 10.71 7.65
C LYS A 252 -1.32 12.03 8.37
N SER A 253 -2.00 12.98 7.71
CA SER A 253 -2.18 14.34 8.24
C SER A 253 -3.24 14.47 9.37
N ILE A 254 -4.23 13.59 9.42
CA ILE A 254 -5.33 13.64 10.40
C ILE A 254 -4.82 13.48 11.84
N PRO A 255 -4.08 12.41 12.20
CA PRO A 255 -3.57 12.21 13.57
C PRO A 255 -2.66 13.34 14.05
N ALA A 256 -1.91 14.00 13.16
CA ALA A 256 -1.10 15.16 13.53
C ALA A 256 -1.95 16.26 14.15
N LYS A 257 -3.08 16.59 13.49
CA LYS A 257 -4.00 17.63 13.96
C LYS A 257 -4.74 17.21 15.23
N ASP A 258 -5.05 15.93 15.35
CA ASP A 258 -5.75 15.37 16.50
C ASP A 258 -4.87 15.40 17.76
N SER A 259 -3.57 15.18 17.61
CA SER A 259 -2.60 15.17 18.72
C SER A 259 -1.86 16.50 18.93
N GLU A 260 -2.20 17.56 18.20
CA GLU A 260 -1.44 18.82 18.24
C GLU A 260 -1.42 19.46 19.63
N GLU A 261 -2.60 19.61 20.24
CA GLU A 261 -2.76 20.22 21.57
C GLU A 261 -2.23 19.29 22.67
N GLU A 262 -2.42 17.98 22.54
CA GLU A 262 -1.88 16.96 23.45
C GLU A 262 -0.34 17.01 23.50
N ILE A 263 0.31 17.08 22.34
CA ILE A 263 1.77 17.16 22.26
C ILE A 263 2.28 18.49 22.82
N GLU A 264 1.62 19.61 22.51
CA GLU A 264 1.99 20.92 23.05
C GLU A 264 1.90 20.94 24.58
N GLY A 265 0.80 20.45 25.15
CA GLY A 265 0.65 20.30 26.59
C GLY A 265 1.68 19.35 27.20
N MET A 266 1.95 18.21 26.56
CA MET A 266 2.97 17.25 26.99
C MET A 266 4.37 17.88 27.03
N MET A 267 4.75 18.66 26.00
CA MET A 267 6.07 19.31 25.91
C MET A 267 6.31 20.33 27.02
N ASP A 268 5.24 20.92 27.56
CA ASP A 268 5.31 21.85 28.69
C ASP A 268 5.47 21.19 30.06
N THR A 269 5.27 19.86 30.14
CA THR A 269 5.42 19.13 31.40
C THR A 269 6.87 19.05 31.87
N PHE A 270 7.04 19.09 33.20
CA PHE A 270 8.35 18.86 33.83
C PHE A 270 8.92 17.48 33.44
N THR A 271 8.07 16.47 33.31
CA THR A 271 8.46 15.11 32.95
C THR A 271 9.08 15.07 31.56
N PHE A 272 8.46 15.69 30.55
CA PHE A 272 9.01 15.70 29.20
C PHE A 272 10.35 16.44 29.16
N ARG A 273 10.43 17.65 29.72
CA ARG A 273 11.61 18.51 29.68
C ARG A 273 12.87 17.90 30.31
N ASN A 274 12.72 16.97 31.26
CA ASN A 274 13.83 16.35 31.98
C ASN A 274 14.17 14.91 31.52
N ASN A 275 13.49 14.40 30.49
CA ASN A 275 13.72 13.05 29.98
C ASN A 275 14.37 13.07 28.58
N PRO A 276 15.01 11.96 28.16
CA PRO A 276 15.52 11.80 26.80
C PRO A 276 14.43 12.02 25.75
N GLY A 277 14.76 12.76 24.67
CA GLY A 277 13.82 13.15 23.62
C GLY A 277 13.23 14.55 23.79
N SER A 278 13.60 15.29 24.84
CA SER A 278 13.19 16.68 25.08
C SER A 278 13.82 17.71 24.12
N ASP A 279 14.83 17.29 23.37
CA ASP A 279 15.50 18.05 22.32
C ASP A 279 14.73 18.04 20.99
N ARG A 280 13.73 17.16 20.85
CA ARG A 280 12.93 17.03 19.65
C ARG A 280 11.95 18.18 19.47
N SER A 281 11.72 18.56 18.22
CA SER A 281 10.74 19.61 17.89
C SER A 281 9.30 19.07 17.92
N LYS A 282 8.32 19.98 18.04
CA LYS A 282 6.88 19.63 17.97
C LYS A 282 6.58 18.94 16.64
N GLU A 283 7.19 19.41 15.55
CA GLU A 283 7.03 18.86 14.20
C GLU A 283 7.57 17.43 14.10
N GLU A 284 8.72 17.12 14.71
CA GLU A 284 9.28 15.77 14.72
C GLU A 284 8.40 14.77 15.50
N LEU A 285 7.84 15.21 16.64
CA LEU A 285 6.92 14.39 17.43
C LEU A 285 5.60 14.16 16.68
N LEU A 286 5.08 15.20 16.03
CA LEU A 286 3.88 15.12 15.22
C LEU A 286 4.07 14.20 14.01
N ASP A 287 5.22 14.25 13.35
CA ASP A 287 5.51 13.36 12.22
C ASP A 287 5.58 11.89 12.66
N ASP A 288 6.18 11.58 13.81
CA ASP A 288 6.15 10.23 14.40
C ASP A 288 4.72 9.76 14.68
N VAL A 289 3.91 10.58 15.36
CA VAL A 289 2.51 10.26 15.66
C VAL A 289 1.74 10.05 14.36
N SER A 290 2.00 10.88 13.36
CA SER A 290 1.36 10.81 12.04
C SER A 290 1.63 9.48 11.34
N ARG A 291 2.89 9.04 11.31
CA ARG A 291 3.29 7.76 10.72
C ARG A 291 2.70 6.58 11.48
N ASN A 292 2.78 6.60 12.80
CA ASN A 292 2.37 5.50 13.66
C ASN A 292 0.85 5.31 13.70
N ARG A 293 0.08 6.40 13.62
CA ARG A 293 -1.39 6.37 13.71
C ARG A 293 -2.09 6.38 12.35
N LEU A 294 -1.37 6.55 11.23
CA LEU A 294 -1.94 6.62 9.86
C LEU A 294 -3.04 5.59 9.61
N TRP A 295 -2.76 4.31 9.85
CA TRP A 295 -3.70 3.22 9.54
C TRP A 295 -4.92 3.20 10.46
N GLY A 296 -4.85 3.81 11.65
CA GLY A 296 -6.00 4.05 12.51
C GLY A 296 -7.00 5.01 11.85
N TYR A 297 -6.48 6.13 11.32
CA TYR A 297 -7.27 7.20 10.69
C TYR A 297 -7.52 7.00 9.19
N PHE A 298 -7.11 5.86 8.60
CA PHE A 298 -7.31 5.59 7.18
C PHE A 298 -8.80 5.65 6.77
N SER A 299 -9.71 5.17 7.63
CA SER A 299 -11.15 5.26 7.34
C SER A 299 -11.68 6.69 7.40
N ASP A 300 -11.15 7.54 8.27
CA ASP A 300 -11.49 8.96 8.32
C ASP A 300 -11.01 9.68 7.06
N ALA A 301 -9.82 9.34 6.54
CA ALA A 301 -9.34 9.87 5.27
C ALA A 301 -10.22 9.46 4.09
N VAL A 302 -10.71 8.22 4.08
CA VAL A 302 -11.66 7.75 3.06
C VAL A 302 -12.99 8.49 3.16
N GLU A 303 -13.49 8.74 4.37
CA GLU A 303 -14.69 9.54 4.60
C GLU A 303 -14.53 10.98 4.13
N ASP A 304 -13.39 11.61 4.45
CA ASP A 304 -13.02 12.93 3.99
C ASP A 304 -12.96 13.02 2.47
N ALA A 305 -12.31 12.06 1.82
CA ALA A 305 -12.21 12.00 0.37
C ALA A 305 -13.57 11.86 -0.32
N MET A 306 -14.58 11.30 0.37
CA MET A 306 -15.94 11.22 -0.15
C MET A 306 -16.80 12.46 0.16
N SER A 307 -16.31 13.42 0.93
CA SER A 307 -17.08 14.60 1.34
C SER A 307 -17.09 15.70 0.26
N LEU A 308 -18.22 16.39 0.13
CA LEU A 308 -18.34 17.63 -0.66
C LEU A 308 -18.40 18.89 0.24
N SER A 309 -18.34 18.69 1.55
CA SER A 309 -18.41 19.77 2.54
C SER A 309 -17.09 20.53 2.61
N GLU A 310 -17.16 21.85 2.86
CA GLU A 310 -15.99 22.67 3.16
C GLU A 310 -15.29 22.19 4.44
N THR A 311 -16.06 21.86 5.47
CA THR A 311 -15.56 21.21 6.68
C THR A 311 -15.52 19.70 6.49
N ARG A 312 -14.34 19.12 6.67
CA ARG A 312 -14.12 17.68 6.51
C ARG A 312 -14.77 16.89 7.67
N PRO A 313 -15.35 15.70 7.42
CA PRO A 313 -15.89 14.81 8.46
C PRO A 313 -14.91 14.52 9.60
N SER A 314 -13.64 14.28 9.31
CA SER A 314 -12.60 14.07 10.33
C SER A 314 -12.46 15.26 11.27
N GLU A 315 -12.54 16.48 10.74
CA GLU A 315 -12.48 17.72 11.52
C GLU A 315 -13.71 17.90 12.40
N VAL A 316 -14.89 17.56 11.89
CA VAL A 316 -16.13 17.58 12.70
C VAL A 316 -15.99 16.61 13.88
N LYS A 317 -15.55 15.37 13.64
CA LYS A 317 -15.33 14.38 14.70
C LYS A 317 -14.32 14.86 15.74
N ARG A 318 -13.22 15.49 15.30
CA ARG A 318 -12.20 16.06 16.19
C ARG A 318 -12.78 17.13 17.10
N LEU A 319 -13.54 18.08 16.53
CA LEU A 319 -14.18 19.15 17.30
C LEU A 319 -15.23 18.61 18.29
N GLU A 320 -16.01 17.60 17.88
CA GLU A 320 -16.97 16.93 18.75
C GLU A 320 -16.29 16.18 19.91
N ALA A 321 -15.20 15.45 19.62
CA ALA A 321 -14.42 14.75 20.64
C ALA A 321 -13.77 15.73 21.63
N LYS A 322 -13.23 16.85 21.13
CA LYS A 322 -12.67 17.92 21.98
C LYS A 322 -13.73 18.52 22.88
N ALA A 323 -14.90 18.87 22.35
CA ALA A 323 -15.99 19.44 23.13
C ALA A 323 -16.51 18.47 24.21
N ALA A 324 -16.53 17.16 23.93
CA ALA A 324 -16.90 16.14 24.91
C ALA A 324 -15.87 16.06 26.05
N TRP A 325 -14.58 16.06 25.73
CA TRP A 325 -13.50 16.04 26.72
C TRP A 325 -13.49 17.30 27.60
N GLU A 326 -13.68 18.49 27.01
CA GLU A 326 -13.78 19.75 27.76
C GLU A 326 -15.00 19.76 28.70
N ALA A 327 -16.11 19.14 28.31
CA ALA A 327 -17.28 19.00 29.16
C ALA A 327 -17.02 18.03 30.34
N GLU A 328 -16.37 16.89 30.10
CA GLU A 328 -15.98 15.95 31.15
C GLU A 328 -15.01 16.60 32.15
N GLU A 329 -14.00 17.36 31.69
CA GLU A 329 -13.10 18.09 32.59
C GLU A 329 -13.82 19.17 33.41
N ALA A 330 -14.83 19.84 32.84
CA ALA A 330 -15.62 20.82 33.57
C ALA A 330 -16.46 20.16 34.66
N GLU A 331 -17.09 19.02 34.37
CA GLU A 331 -17.85 18.23 35.34
C GLU A 331 -16.94 17.71 36.48
N GLU A 332 -15.73 17.23 36.17
CA GLU A 332 -14.76 16.81 37.20
C GLU A 332 -14.28 17.97 38.08
N ARG A 333 -14.09 19.16 37.50
CA ARG A 333 -13.72 20.36 38.27
C ARG A 333 -14.84 20.82 39.19
N ASP A 334 -16.07 20.87 38.68
CA ASP A 334 -17.25 21.24 39.49
C ASP A 334 -17.44 20.23 40.64
N PHE A 335 -17.23 18.92 40.40
CA PHE A 335 -17.29 17.90 41.44
C PHE A 335 -16.19 18.05 42.50
N MET A 336 -14.97 18.42 42.10
CA MET A 336 -13.86 18.68 43.03
C MET A 336 -14.10 19.95 43.86
N ASP A 337 -14.60 21.02 43.26
CA ASP A 337 -14.91 22.27 43.97
C ASP A 337 -16.06 22.06 44.99
N ASP A 338 -17.07 21.24 44.68
CA ASP A 338 -18.15 20.87 45.61
C ASP A 338 -17.64 20.03 46.81
N ASP A 339 -16.66 19.12 46.60
CA ASP A 339 -16.05 18.33 47.68
C ASP A 339 -15.18 19.20 48.63
N TYR A 340 -14.55 20.26 48.11
CA TYR A 340 -13.79 21.21 48.94
C TYR A 340 -14.68 22.18 49.75
N GLU A 341 -15.87 22.52 49.25
CA GLU A 341 -16.87 23.28 50.02
C GLU A 341 -17.57 22.42 51.10
N SER A 342 -17.66 21.11 50.90
CA SER A 342 -18.22 20.15 51.88
C SER A 342 -17.32 19.90 53.11
N ASP A 343 -16.00 19.94 52.94
CA ASP A 343 -15.02 19.65 54.01
C ASP A 343 -14.62 20.88 54.86
N SER A 344 -15.22 22.04 54.59
CA SER A 344 -14.91 23.31 55.27
C SER A 344 -15.94 23.81 56.30
N ASP A 345 -16.94 22.99 56.67
CA ASP A 345 -17.94 23.29 57.71
C ASP A 345 -17.73 22.58 59.06
#